data_AF-A0A4R5B2U4-F1
#
_entry.id   AF-A0A4R5B2U4-F1
#
_cell.length_a   1.000
_cell.length_b   1.000
_cell.length_c   1.000
_cell.angle_alpha   90.00
_cell.angle_beta   90.00
_cell.angle_gamma   90.00
#
_symmetry.space_group_name_H-M   'P 1'
#
loop_
_entity.id
_entity.type
_entity.pdbx_description
1 polymer ?
#
loop_
_entity_poly.entity_id
_entity_poly.type
_entity_poly.pdbx_seq_one_letter_code
_entity_poly.pdbx_strand_id
1 'polypeptide(L)'
;MSRDTHPGVQCPHCQSHLALVPVPATAATTAAPGPAPPVVLLKEEWTPPPVAEVLAVYAGRVKDTATAMRGAARVRESLNRARAVTAQRRAAQKAARQTPKSA
;
A
#
# COMPACT_ATOMS: atom_id res chain seq x y z
N MET A 1 25.16 14.76 28.29
CA MET A 1 23.98 14.32 27.51
C MET A 1 24.48 13.55 26.30
N SER A 2 24.97 12.33 26.52
CA SER A 2 25.57 11.51 25.47
C SER A 2 24.43 10.92 24.64
N ARG A 3 24.31 11.38 23.39
CA ARG A 3 23.44 10.73 22.40
C ARG A 3 24.17 9.48 21.96
N ASP A 4 23.61 8.31 22.22
CA ASP A 4 24.12 7.02 21.73
C ASP A 4 23.91 6.91 20.21
N THR A 5 24.68 7.69 19.45
CA THR A 5 24.87 7.53 18.02
C THR A 5 25.82 6.38 17.79
N HIS A 6 25.33 5.28 17.23
CA HIS A 6 26.17 4.12 16.96
C HIS A 6 26.84 4.27 15.58
N PRO A 7 28.19 4.30 15.51
CA PRO A 7 28.89 4.50 14.24
C PRO A 7 28.66 3.35 13.24
N GLY A 8 28.25 2.18 13.73
CA GLY A 8 27.98 0.99 12.91
C GLY A 8 26.58 0.92 12.30
N VAL A 9 25.66 1.83 12.66
CA VAL A 9 24.29 1.80 12.14
C VAL A 9 24.03 3.08 11.35
N GLN A 10 24.04 2.95 10.02
CA GLN A 10 23.83 4.05 9.08
C GLN A 10 22.58 3.81 8.24
N CYS A 11 21.89 4.89 7.90
CA CYS A 11 20.78 4.82 6.95
C CYS A 11 21.32 4.46 5.55
N PRO A 12 20.83 3.39 4.88
CA PRO A 12 21.32 3.00 3.57
C PRO A 12 21.01 4.03 2.47
N HIS A 13 20.12 4.99 2.73
CA HIS A 13 19.70 5.97 1.74
C HIS A 13 20.52 7.26 1.77
N CYS A 14 20.91 7.72 2.96
CA CYS A 14 21.61 9.01 3.15
C CYS A 14 22.87 8.91 4.02
N GLN A 15 23.29 7.70 4.40
CA GLN A 15 24.50 7.38 5.18
C GLN A 15 24.60 8.10 6.54
N SER A 16 23.49 8.65 7.03
CA SER A 16 23.45 9.36 8.30
C SER A 16 23.49 8.36 9.46
N HIS A 17 24.22 8.70 10.54
CA HIS A 17 24.27 7.90 11.75
C HIS A 17 22.91 7.89 12.46
N LEU A 18 22.44 6.69 12.80
CA LEU A 18 21.18 6.51 13.52
C LEU A 18 21.43 6.52 15.03
N ALA A 19 20.50 7.14 15.76
CA ALA A 19 20.47 7.11 17.22
C ALA A 19 19.42 6.10 17.67
N LEU A 20 19.77 5.23 18.62
CA LEU A 20 18.81 4.30 19.21
C LEU A 20 17.97 5.04 20.26
N VAL A 21 16.66 4.96 20.12
CA VAL A 21 15.71 5.48 21.13
C VAL A 21 15.30 4.30 22.01
N PRO A 22 15.68 4.27 23.30
CA PRO A 22 15.24 3.22 24.19
C PRO A 22 13.72 3.28 24.39
N VAL A 23 13.03 2.20 24.05
CA VAL A 23 11.62 1.99 24.37
C VAL A 23 11.55 1.38 25.77
N PRO A 24 10.84 1.98 26.74
CA PRO A 24 10.67 1.36 28.06
C PRO A 24 9.84 0.09 27.90
N ALA A 25 10.43 -1.06 28.24
CA ALA A 25 9.72 -2.32 28.32
C ALA A 25 8.66 -2.22 29.43
N THR A 26 7.39 -2.37 29.07
CA THR A 26 6.29 -2.43 30.03
C THR A 26 6.50 -3.66 30.91
N ALA A 27 6.92 -3.43 32.15
CA ALA A 27 7.05 -4.48 33.15
C ALA A 27 5.70 -5.16 33.33
N ALA A 28 5.66 -6.47 33.10
CA ALA A 28 4.49 -7.30 33.33
C ALA A 28 4.07 -7.20 34.81
N THR A 29 2.81 -6.84 35.00
CA THR A 29 2.11 -6.58 36.26
C THR A 29 2.23 -7.74 37.25
N THR A 30 2.72 -7.47 38.47
CA THR A 30 2.37 -8.29 39.66
C THR A 30 2.21 -7.38 40.88
N ALA A 31 0.98 -7.40 41.45
CA ALA A 31 0.55 -7.00 42.80
C ALA A 31 0.53 -5.50 43.24
N ALA A 32 -0.59 -5.12 43.88
CA ALA A 32 -0.99 -3.80 44.44
C ALA A 32 -0.53 -3.62 45.92
N PRO A 33 -0.93 -2.58 46.72
CA PRO A 33 -1.59 -1.28 46.43
C PRO A 33 -0.91 -0.04 47.11
N GLY A 34 -1.12 1.17 46.58
CA GLY A 34 -0.77 2.42 47.26
C GLY A 34 -1.44 3.64 46.60
N PRO A 35 -1.80 4.72 47.34
CA PRO A 35 -2.62 5.80 46.80
C PRO A 35 -1.77 6.71 45.91
N ALA A 36 -1.94 6.58 44.60
CA ALA A 36 -1.30 7.45 43.62
C ALA A 36 -2.12 8.74 43.45
N PRO A 37 -1.51 9.95 43.56
CA PRO A 37 -2.17 11.17 43.11
C PRO A 37 -2.31 11.14 41.57
N PRO A 38 -3.40 11.68 40.99
CA PRO A 38 -3.63 11.61 39.56
C PRO A 38 -2.71 12.60 38.84
N VAL A 39 -1.59 12.10 38.32
CA VAL A 39 -0.85 12.83 37.28
C VAL A 39 -1.62 12.61 35.98
N VAL A 40 -2.52 13.54 35.69
CA VAL A 40 -3.17 13.66 34.38
C VAL A 40 -2.09 14.09 33.39
N LEU A 41 -1.34 13.11 32.88
CA LEU A 41 -0.44 13.29 31.75
C LEU A 41 -1.30 13.33 30.49
N LEU A 42 -1.87 14.50 30.21
CA LEU A 42 -2.51 14.83 28.94
C LEU A 42 -1.41 14.92 27.85
N LYS A 43 -0.81 13.78 27.52
CA LYS A 43 -0.17 13.61 26.21
C LYS A 43 -1.25 12.98 25.36
N GLU A 44 -1.66 13.65 24.29
CA GLU A 44 -2.34 13.02 23.17
C GLU A 44 -1.41 11.92 22.63
N GLU A 45 -1.50 10.77 23.28
CA GLU A 45 -0.94 9.49 22.85
C GLU A 45 -1.62 9.22 21.52
N TRP A 46 -0.86 9.37 20.43
CA TRP A 46 -1.31 8.97 19.11
C TRP A 46 -1.67 7.49 19.20
N THR A 47 -2.97 7.22 19.36
CA THR A 47 -3.48 5.88 19.48
C THR A 47 -3.74 5.42 18.06
N PRO A 48 -3.07 4.36 17.57
CA PRO A 48 -3.31 3.89 16.22
C PRO A 48 -4.80 3.58 16.09
N PRO A 49 -5.44 3.96 14.96
CA PRO A 49 -6.86 3.79 14.78
C PRO A 49 -7.24 2.32 15.00
N PRO A 50 -8.33 2.05 15.73
CA PRO A 50 -8.74 0.69 16.02
C PRO A 50 -8.91 -0.08 14.71
N VAL A 51 -8.48 -1.34 14.70
CA VAL A 51 -8.45 -2.17 13.49
C VAL A 51 -9.82 -2.22 12.80
N ALA A 52 -10.91 -2.14 13.56
CA ALA A 52 -12.28 -2.06 13.04
C ALA A 52 -12.52 -0.86 12.11
N GLU A 53 -11.97 0.32 12.43
CA GLU A 53 -12.08 1.51 11.60
C GLU A 53 -11.24 1.37 10.32
N VAL A 54 -10.04 0.80 10.42
CA VAL A 54 -9.19 0.50 9.26
C VAL A 54 -9.88 -0.48 8.32
N LEU A 55 -10.51 -1.52 8.87
CA LEU A 55 -11.28 -2.51 8.11
C LEU A 55 -12.55 -1.89 7.49
N ALA A 56 -13.23 -0.98 8.18
CA ALA A 56 -14.37 -0.25 7.64
C ALA A 56 -13.98 0.65 6.45
N VAL A 57 -12.83 1.32 6.52
CA VAL A 57 -12.28 2.11 5.40
C VAL A 57 -11.97 1.20 4.21
N TYR A 58 -11.35 0.04 4.43
CA TYR A 58 -11.10 -0.92 3.36
C TYR A 58 -12.39 -1.52 2.79
N ALA A 59 -13.37 -1.84 3.63
CA ALA A 59 -14.68 -2.31 3.19
C ALA A 59 -15.44 -1.24 2.39
N GLY A 60 -15.28 0.04 2.75
CA GLY A 60 -15.79 1.18 1.98
C GLY A 60 -15.16 1.30 0.60
N ARG A 61 -13.86 1.01 0.47
CA ARG A 61 -13.16 0.99 -0.82
C ARG A 61 -13.60 -0.17 -1.72
N VAL A 62 -13.91 -1.34 -1.15
CA VAL A 62 -14.49 -2.47 -1.91
C VAL A 62 -15.87 -2.11 -2.47
N LYS A 63 -16.61 -1.21 -1.79
CA LYS A 63 -17.91 -0.71 -2.21
C LYS A 63 -17.85 0.53 -3.12
N ASP A 64 -16.65 1.05 -3.44
CA ASP A 64 -16.50 2.20 -4.34
C ASP A 64 -16.83 1.80 -5.79
N THR A 65 -18.11 1.94 -6.12
CA THR A 65 -18.68 1.66 -7.43
C THR A 65 -17.99 2.45 -8.54
N ALA A 66 -17.49 3.67 -8.27
CA ALA A 66 -16.80 4.47 -9.27
C ALA A 66 -15.45 3.84 -9.65
N THR A 67 -14.70 3.34 -8.68
CA THR A 67 -13.45 2.61 -8.93
C THR A 67 -13.72 1.28 -9.63
N ALA A 68 -14.77 0.55 -9.24
CA ALA A 68 -15.19 -0.67 -9.92
C ALA A 68 -15.57 -0.42 -11.40
N MET A 69 -16.35 0.64 -11.67
CA MET A 69 -16.72 1.02 -13.04
C MET A 69 -15.51 1.43 -13.88
N ARG A 70 -14.56 2.19 -13.32
CA ARG A 70 -13.30 2.54 -14.00
C ARG A 70 -12.48 1.29 -14.35
N GLY A 71 -12.39 0.33 -13.43
CA GLY A 71 -11.73 -0.95 -13.67
C GLY A 71 -12.41 -1.73 -14.80
N ALA A 72 -13.74 -1.87 -14.73
CA ALA A 72 -14.52 -2.53 -15.77
C ALA A 72 -14.38 -1.87 -17.14
N ALA A 73 -14.33 -0.54 -17.21
CA ALA A 73 -14.11 0.20 -18.44
C ALA A 73 -12.74 -0.14 -19.07
N ARG A 74 -11.67 -0.17 -18.26
CA ARG A 74 -10.32 -0.55 -18.75
C ARG A 74 -10.27 -1.97 -19.29
N VAL A 75 -10.96 -2.92 -18.65
CA VAL A 75 -11.05 -4.31 -19.14
C VAL A 75 -11.80 -4.38 -20.46
N ARG A 76 -12.92 -3.68 -20.61
CA ARG A 76 -13.66 -3.63 -21.87
C ARG A 76 -12.81 -3.03 -23.00
N GLU A 77 -12.09 -1.95 -22.71
CA GLU A 77 -11.20 -1.30 -23.68
C GLU A 77 -10.06 -2.24 -24.11
N SER A 78 -9.45 -2.98 -23.17
CA SER A 78 -8.38 -3.93 -23.50
C SER A 78 -8.89 -5.07 -24.39
N LEU A 79 -10.06 -5.64 -24.08
CA LEU A 79 -10.69 -6.69 -24.89
C LEU A 79 -11.04 -6.18 -26.29
N ASN A 80 -11.57 -4.97 -26.40
CA ASN A 80 -11.88 -4.36 -27.69
C ASN A 80 -10.63 -4.12 -28.53
N ARG A 81 -9.54 -3.63 -27.91
CA ARG A 81 -8.22 -3.51 -28.58
C ARG A 81 -7.71 -4.86 -29.07
N ALA A 82 -7.76 -5.89 -28.23
CA ALA A 82 -7.31 -7.24 -28.61
C ALA A 82 -8.13 -7.82 -29.78
N ARG A 83 -9.46 -7.61 -29.77
CA ARG A 83 -10.35 -8.01 -30.87
C ARG A 83 -10.03 -7.26 -32.16
N ALA A 84 -9.83 -5.94 -32.09
CA ALA A 84 -9.49 -5.12 -33.25
C ALA A 84 -8.16 -5.55 -33.89
N VAL A 85 -7.11 -5.77 -33.09
CA VAL A 85 -5.82 -6.29 -33.58
C VAL A 85 -5.98 -7.66 -34.25
N THR A 86 -6.78 -8.55 -33.65
CA THR A 86 -7.06 -9.86 -34.22
C THR A 86 -7.80 -9.76 -35.56
N ALA A 87 -8.78 -8.88 -35.67
CA ALA A 87 -9.52 -8.61 -36.90
C ALA A 87 -8.60 -8.04 -37.99
N GLN A 88 -7.73 -7.09 -37.63
CA GLN A 88 -6.73 -6.53 -38.55
C GLN A 88 -5.77 -7.60 -39.07
N ARG A 89 -5.24 -8.47 -38.20
CA ARG A 89 -4.38 -9.59 -38.62
C ARG A 89 -5.09 -10.53 -39.59
N ARG A 90 -6.35 -10.87 -39.34
CA ARG A 90 -7.15 -11.69 -40.26
C ARG A 90 -7.38 -11.00 -41.60
N ALA A 91 -7.66 -9.70 -41.59
CA ALA A 91 -7.82 -8.91 -42.81
C ALA A 91 -6.52 -8.88 -43.63
N ALA A 92 -5.38 -8.62 -42.99
CA ALA A 92 -4.06 -8.64 -43.63
C ALA A 92 -3.72 -10.02 -44.22
N GLN A 93 -4.00 -11.10 -43.48
CA GLN A 93 -3.81 -12.47 -43.99
C GLN A 93 -4.68 -12.78 -45.20
N LYS A 94 -5.94 -12.30 -45.22
CA LYS A 94 -6.82 -12.45 -46.38
C LYS A 94 -6.31 -11.66 -47.59
N ALA A 95 -5.89 -10.42 -47.38
CA ALA A 95 -5.32 -9.58 -48.44
C ALA A 95 -4.05 -10.23 -49.04
N ALA A 96 -3.14 -10.73 -48.20
CA ALA A 96 -1.93 -11.42 -48.65
C ALA A 96 -2.21 -12.73 -49.40
N ARG A 97 -3.32 -13.42 -49.09
CA ARG A 97 -3.76 -14.60 -49.86
C ARG A 97 -4.42 -14.21 -51.19
N GLN A 98 -5.01 -13.03 -51.26
CA GLN A 98 -5.72 -12.55 -52.44
C GLN A 98 -4.83 -11.84 -53.44
N THR A 99 -3.66 -11.34 -53.05
CA THR A 99 -2.64 -10.89 -54.02
C THR A 99 -2.18 -12.12 -54.81
N PRO A 100 -2.63 -12.30 -56.06
CA PRO A 100 -2.11 -13.37 -56.89
C PRO A 100 -0.65 -13.02 -57.14
N LYS A 101 0.23 -14.01 -56.99
CA LYS A 101 1.62 -13.87 -57.43
C LYS A 101 1.55 -13.70 -58.94
N SER A 102 1.53 -12.45 -59.41
CA SER A 102 1.66 -12.11 -60.82
C SER A 102 3.04 -12.60 -61.25
N ALA A 103 3.02 -13.70 -62.01
CA ALA A 103 4.13 -14.24 -62.77
C ALA A 103 4.43 -13.35 -63.99
#